data_AF-C7JA70-F1
#
_entry.id   AF-C7JA70-F1
#
_cell.length_a   1.000
_cell.length_b   1.000
_cell.length_c   1.000
_cell.angle_alpha   90.00
_cell.angle_beta   90.00
_cell.angle_gamma   90.00
#
_symmetry.space_group_name_H-M   'P 1'
#
loop_
_entity.id
_entity.type
_entity.pdbx_description
1 polymer ?
#
loop_
_entity_poly.entity_id
_entity_poly.type
_entity_poly.pdbx_seq_one_letter_code
_entity_poly.pdbx_strand_id
1 'polypeptide(L)'
;TELRCLKSICPDYNIVIDLFQRSGTVPGVGLVHAPFSLLPTHLPESHWRQACELAPIFNELVDRVSLDGDFLQDSLSKTKQVDDFTSRLLEIHRKMMEINKEENIRLGLHRSDYMLDSETNSLLQIELNTISASFPGLGSLVSELHR
;
A
#
# COMPACT_ATOMS: atom_id res chain seq x y z
N THR A 1 -9.61 7.09 -34.32
CA THR A 1 -9.49 8.53 -33.98
C THR A 1 -9.69 8.76 -32.49
N GLU A 2 -10.74 8.19 -31.90
CA GLU A 2 -11.08 8.34 -30.47
C GLU A 2 -9.95 7.98 -29.48
N LEU A 3 -9.30 6.82 -29.62
CA LEU A 3 -8.19 6.41 -28.75
C LEU A 3 -7.00 7.38 -28.78
N ARG A 4 -6.75 8.05 -29.91
CA ARG A 4 -5.69 9.06 -30.00
C ARG A 4 -6.10 10.34 -29.27
N CYS A 5 -7.36 10.75 -29.37
CA CYS A 5 -7.89 11.89 -28.62
C CYS A 5 -7.86 11.65 -27.11
N LEU A 6 -8.22 10.45 -26.64
CA LEU A 6 -8.14 10.11 -25.21
C LEU A 6 -6.69 10.19 -24.71
N LYS A 7 -5.74 9.61 -25.46
CA LYS A 7 -4.31 9.70 -25.12
C LYS A 7 -3.75 11.12 -25.11
N SER A 8 -4.33 12.06 -25.87
CA SER A 8 -3.87 13.45 -25.88
C SER A 8 -4.42 14.30 -24.74
N ILE A 9 -5.53 13.89 -24.09
CA ILE A 9 -6.13 14.64 -22.96
C ILE A 9 -5.45 14.27 -21.64
N CYS A 10 -5.00 13.01 -21.49
CA CYS A 10 -4.42 12.54 -20.23
C CYS A 10 -3.15 13.28 -19.73
N PRO A 11 -2.25 13.82 -20.57
CA PRO A 11 -1.06 14.54 -20.08
C PRO A 11 -1.35 15.83 -19.31
N ASP A 12 -2.55 16.43 -19.48
CA ASP A 12 -2.91 17.69 -18.82
C ASP A 12 -3.28 17.51 -17.34
N TYR A 13 -3.60 16.28 -16.93
CA TYR A 13 -3.74 15.92 -15.53
C TYR A 13 -2.32 15.69 -15.00
N ASN A 14 -1.88 16.50 -14.04
CA ASN A 14 -0.54 16.55 -13.41
C ASN A 14 -0.12 15.23 -12.69
N ILE A 15 -0.35 14.09 -13.31
CA ILE A 15 0.04 12.75 -12.93
C ILE A 15 1.45 12.52 -13.45
N VAL A 16 2.41 13.24 -12.87
CA VAL A 16 3.82 13.13 -13.23
C VAL A 16 4.59 12.40 -12.13
N ILE A 17 5.52 11.55 -12.54
CA ILE A 17 6.48 10.89 -11.66
C ILE A 17 7.89 11.16 -12.17
N ASP A 18 8.82 11.18 -11.22
CA ASP A 18 10.24 11.17 -11.50
C ASP A 18 10.68 9.71 -11.70
N LEU A 19 10.85 9.30 -12.96
CA LEU A 19 11.49 8.02 -13.29
C LEU A 19 12.98 8.26 -13.47
N PHE A 20 13.79 7.69 -12.58
CA PHE A 20 15.27 7.75 -12.58
C PHE A 20 15.93 7.36 -13.92
N GLN A 21 15.19 6.67 -14.81
CA GLN A 21 15.68 6.32 -16.14
C GLN A 21 15.61 7.46 -17.17
N ARG A 22 14.81 8.51 -16.93
CA ARG A 22 14.67 9.69 -17.81
C ARG A 22 15.00 11.00 -17.11
N SER A 23 14.80 11.05 -15.80
CA SER A 23 15.36 12.06 -14.92
C SER A 23 16.84 11.78 -14.80
N GLY A 24 17.68 12.70 -15.26
CA GLY A 24 19.11 12.65 -14.99
C GLY A 24 19.37 12.66 -13.48
N THR A 25 20.62 12.74 -13.05
CA THR A 25 21.03 12.77 -11.63
C THR A 25 20.47 13.95 -10.80
N VAL A 26 19.53 14.73 -11.35
CA VAL A 26 18.93 15.93 -10.77
C VAL A 26 17.45 15.63 -10.50
N PRO A 27 17.06 15.44 -9.23
CA PRO A 27 15.66 15.26 -8.86
C PRO A 27 14.77 16.39 -9.41
N GLY A 28 13.59 16.03 -9.92
CA GLY A 28 12.62 16.98 -10.46
C GLY A 28 12.86 17.44 -11.91
N VAL A 29 13.89 16.92 -12.59
CA VAL A 29 14.12 17.16 -14.03
C VAL A 29 13.69 15.94 -14.83
N GLY A 30 13.19 16.11 -16.06
CA GLY A 30 12.85 14.96 -16.92
C GLY A 30 11.60 14.18 -16.50
N LEU A 31 10.64 14.90 -15.90
CA LEU A 31 9.35 14.35 -15.47
C LEU A 31 8.62 13.68 -16.64
N VAL A 32 8.00 12.55 -16.34
CA VAL A 32 7.11 11.84 -17.27
C VAL A 32 5.81 11.49 -16.57
N HIS A 33 4.76 11.26 -17.33
CA HIS A 33 3.49 10.86 -16.72
C HIS A 33 3.66 9.51 -15.99
N ALA A 34 2.91 9.29 -14.90
CA ALA A 34 2.83 7.98 -14.27
C ALA A 34 2.20 6.96 -15.24
N PRO A 35 2.60 5.68 -15.20
CA PRO A 35 1.84 4.64 -15.89
C PRO A 35 0.41 4.56 -15.33
N PHE A 36 -0.59 4.58 -16.21
CA PHE A 36 -2.01 4.45 -15.85
C PHE A 36 -2.78 3.63 -16.90
N SER A 37 -3.92 3.05 -16.52
CA SER A 37 -4.88 2.49 -17.48
C SER A 37 -5.67 3.61 -18.14
N LEU A 38 -5.93 3.51 -19.45
CA LEU A 38 -6.64 4.58 -20.16
C LEU A 38 -8.08 4.76 -19.69
N LEU A 39 -8.72 3.66 -19.27
CA LEU A 39 -10.09 3.62 -18.76
C LEU A 39 -10.08 2.94 -17.37
N PRO A 40 -11.08 3.20 -16.53
CA PRO A 40 -11.19 2.53 -15.23
C PRO A 40 -11.48 1.04 -15.41
N THR A 41 -10.94 0.22 -14.51
CA THR A 41 -11.21 -1.22 -14.47
C THR A 41 -12.56 -1.48 -13.78
N HIS A 42 -13.34 -2.40 -14.31
CA HIS A 42 -14.60 -2.80 -13.70
C HIS A 42 -14.36 -3.59 -12.41
N LEU A 43 -14.99 -3.16 -11.30
CA LEU A 43 -15.04 -3.86 -10.02
C LEU A 43 -16.51 -3.90 -9.55
N PRO A 44 -17.08 -5.06 -9.21
CA PRO A 44 -18.44 -5.12 -8.70
C PRO A 44 -18.58 -4.34 -7.39
N GLU A 45 -19.66 -3.56 -7.28
CA GLU A 45 -19.91 -2.70 -6.11
C GLU A 45 -19.95 -3.49 -4.79
N SER A 46 -20.46 -4.73 -4.82
CA SER A 46 -20.47 -5.63 -3.67
C SER A 46 -19.07 -5.88 -3.09
N HIS A 47 -18.10 -6.16 -3.95
CA HIS A 47 -16.71 -6.41 -3.54
C HIS A 47 -16.01 -5.11 -3.12
N TRP A 48 -16.34 -3.98 -3.77
CA TRP A 48 -15.86 -2.67 -3.32
C TRP A 48 -16.33 -2.33 -1.91
N ARG A 49 -17.63 -2.49 -1.64
CA ARG A 49 -18.21 -2.27 -0.29
C ARG A 49 -17.57 -3.20 0.74
N GLN A 50 -17.39 -4.47 0.40
CA GLN A 50 -16.69 -5.43 1.26
C GLN A 50 -15.27 -4.95 1.63
N ALA A 51 -14.48 -4.48 0.66
CA ALA A 51 -13.14 -3.94 0.92
C ALA A 51 -13.16 -2.73 1.86
N CYS A 52 -14.11 -1.81 1.65
CA CYS A 52 -14.31 -0.64 2.52
C CYS A 52 -14.72 -1.03 3.95
N GLU A 53 -15.60 -2.01 4.10
CA GLU A 53 -16.04 -2.53 5.40
C GLU A 53 -14.91 -3.24 6.17
N LEU A 54 -14.00 -3.90 5.45
CA LEU A 54 -12.83 -4.57 6.04
C LEU A 54 -11.77 -3.57 6.53
N ALA A 55 -11.67 -2.38 5.96
CA ALA A 55 -10.62 -1.41 6.29
C ALA A 55 -10.52 -1.06 7.80
N PRO A 56 -11.60 -0.62 8.49
CA PRO A 56 -11.52 -0.35 9.93
C PRO A 56 -11.27 -1.62 10.76
N ILE A 57 -11.71 -2.79 10.29
CA ILE A 57 -11.47 -4.07 10.98
C ILE A 57 -9.98 -4.42 10.94
N PHE A 58 -9.32 -4.28 9.79
CA PHE A 58 -7.88 -4.48 9.68
C PHE A 58 -7.07 -3.43 10.43
N ASN A 59 -7.55 -2.17 10.48
CA ASN A 59 -6.88 -1.13 11.28
C ASN A 59 -6.83 -1.52 12.77
N GLU A 60 -7.96 -1.97 13.33
CA GLU A 60 -8.01 -2.45 14.71
C GLU A 60 -7.17 -3.73 14.89
N LEU A 61 -7.26 -4.69 13.95
CA LEU A 61 -6.48 -5.93 14.00
C LEU A 61 -4.97 -5.65 14.08
N VAL A 62 -4.46 -4.74 13.24
CA VAL A 62 -3.05 -4.36 13.25
C VAL A 62 -2.65 -3.73 14.58
N ASP A 63 -3.45 -2.80 15.12
CA ASP A 63 -3.16 -2.19 16.42
C ASP A 63 -3.10 -3.25 17.52
N ARG A 64 -4.11 -4.12 17.59
CA ARG A 64 -4.21 -5.17 18.61
C ARG A 64 -3.10 -6.19 18.52
N VAL A 65 -2.71 -6.62 17.31
CA VAL A 65 -1.56 -7.52 17.10
C VAL A 65 -0.25 -6.83 17.46
N SER A 66 -0.10 -5.53 17.19
CA SER A 66 1.12 -4.78 17.51
C SER A 66 1.40 -4.67 19.02
N LEU A 67 0.36 -4.79 19.85
CA LEU A 67 0.47 -4.77 21.31
C LEU A 67 0.92 -6.11 21.90
N ASP A 68 0.82 -7.20 21.14
CA ASP A 68 1.25 -8.54 21.55
C ASP A 68 2.68 -8.79 21.07
N GLY A 69 3.65 -8.21 21.80
CA GLY A 69 5.06 -8.29 21.45
C GLY A 69 5.60 -9.73 21.45
N ASP A 70 5.12 -10.57 22.37
CA ASP A 70 5.51 -11.99 22.45
C ASP A 70 4.99 -12.75 21.23
N PHE A 71 3.73 -12.54 20.84
CA PHE A 71 3.17 -13.13 19.61
C PHE A 71 4.00 -12.77 18.38
N LEU A 72 4.44 -11.51 18.24
CA LEU A 72 5.27 -11.07 17.11
C LEU A 72 6.67 -11.72 17.11
N GLN A 73 7.33 -11.79 18.27
CA GLN A 73 8.63 -12.43 18.41
C GLN A 73 8.54 -13.93 18.10
N ASP A 74 7.54 -14.61 18.65
CA ASP A 74 7.33 -16.05 18.49
C ASP A 74 6.98 -16.41 17.03
N SER A 75 6.05 -15.68 16.43
CA SER A 75 5.61 -15.89 15.05
C SER A 75 6.74 -15.73 14.03
N LEU A 76 7.71 -14.86 14.31
CA LEU A 76 8.84 -14.57 13.42
C LEU A 76 10.16 -15.23 13.87
N SER A 77 10.13 -16.06 14.91
CA SER A 77 11.32 -16.71 15.49
C SER A 77 12.10 -17.59 14.50
N LYS A 78 11.40 -18.26 13.57
CA LYS A 78 12.01 -19.05 12.49
C LYS A 78 12.57 -18.14 11.38
N THR A 79 11.83 -17.10 11.01
CA THR A 79 12.25 -16.10 10.00
C THR A 79 13.53 -15.40 10.42
N LYS A 80 13.66 -15.06 11.71
CA LYS A 80 14.87 -14.47 12.32
C LYS A 80 16.15 -15.26 12.03
N GLN A 81 16.07 -16.58 11.87
CA GLN A 81 17.24 -17.45 11.68
C GLN A 81 17.76 -17.45 10.23
N VAL A 82 16.92 -17.01 9.28
CA VAL A 82 17.21 -17.10 7.84
C VAL A 82 17.16 -15.75 7.11
N ASP A 83 16.63 -14.69 7.75
CA ASP A 83 16.58 -13.33 7.19
C ASP A 83 17.22 -12.30 8.14
N ASP A 84 18.41 -11.82 7.75
CA ASP A 84 19.18 -10.80 8.47
C ASP A 84 18.44 -9.46 8.57
N PHE A 85 17.57 -9.14 7.60
CA PHE A 85 16.79 -7.90 7.65
C PHE A 85 15.73 -7.99 8.76
N THR A 86 14.86 -9.00 8.72
CA THR A 86 13.86 -9.24 9.78
C THR A 86 14.50 -9.44 11.15
N SER A 87 15.66 -10.11 11.24
CA SER A 87 16.39 -10.29 12.50
C SER A 87 16.74 -8.96 13.17
N ARG A 88 17.20 -7.97 12.40
CA ARG A 88 17.50 -6.63 12.92
C ARG A 88 16.24 -5.87 13.35
N LEU A 89 15.12 -6.04 12.65
CA LEU A 89 13.83 -5.46 13.06
C LEU A 89 13.37 -6.03 14.41
N LEU A 90 13.45 -7.35 14.58
CA LEU A 90 13.08 -8.03 15.84
C LEU A 90 13.98 -7.64 17.01
N GLU A 91 15.25 -7.34 16.76
CA GLU A 91 16.16 -6.85 17.80
C GLU A 91 15.79 -5.44 18.28
N ILE A 92 15.39 -4.54 17.38
CA ILE A 92 14.86 -3.22 17.75
C ILE A 92 13.58 -3.40 18.56
N HIS A 93 12.66 -4.24 18.07
CA HIS A 93 11.40 -4.54 18.75
C HIS A 93 11.64 -5.08 20.17
N ARG A 94 12.57 -6.03 20.36
CA ARG A 94 12.95 -6.58 21.68
C ARG A 94 13.47 -5.50 22.63
N LYS A 95 14.34 -4.60 22.15
CA LYS A 95 14.85 -3.48 22.96
C LYS A 95 13.71 -2.54 23.39
N MET A 96 12.74 -2.29 22.50
CA MET A 96 11.58 -1.47 22.85
C MET A 96 10.70 -2.13 23.91
N MET A 97 10.52 -3.46 23.85
CA MET A 97 9.84 -4.22 24.91
C MET A 97 10.57 -4.13 26.25
N GLU A 98 11.91 -4.21 26.26
CA GLU A 98 12.73 -4.08 27.47
C GLU A 98 12.65 -2.69 28.12
N ILE A 99 12.56 -1.63 27.29
CA ILE A 99 12.32 -0.26 27.77
C ILE A 99 10.93 -0.16 28.41
N ASN A 100 9.97 -0.96 27.96
CA ASN A 100 8.58 -1.01 28.45
C ASN A 100 7.94 0.38 28.56
N LYS A 101 8.17 1.23 27.55
CA LYS A 101 7.59 2.57 27.50
C LYS A 101 6.14 2.48 27.03
N GLU A 102 5.26 3.17 27.76
CA GLU A 102 3.87 3.33 27.37
C GLU A 102 3.74 4.28 26.16
N GLU A 103 3.17 3.78 25.06
CA GLU A 103 2.90 4.53 23.83
C GLU A 103 1.38 4.69 23.64
N ASN A 104 0.85 5.77 24.22
CA ASN A 104 -0.59 6.06 24.24
C ASN A 104 -1.14 6.62 22.92
N ILE A 105 -0.27 7.01 22.00
CA ILE A 105 -0.64 7.51 20.67
C ILE A 105 0.03 6.60 19.64
N ARG A 106 -0.79 5.91 18.85
CA ARG A 106 -0.35 5.03 17.76
C ARG A 106 -1.07 5.42 16.49
N LEU A 107 -0.34 5.51 15.38
CA LEU A 107 -0.86 5.94 14.09
C LEU A 107 -0.50 4.91 13.02
N GLY A 108 -1.53 4.39 12.35
CA GLY A 108 -1.40 3.50 11.20
C GLY A 108 -1.89 4.18 9.93
N LEU A 109 -1.03 4.24 8.91
CA LEU A 109 -1.41 4.59 7.53
C LEU A 109 -1.28 3.34 6.67
N HIS A 110 -2.35 2.56 6.62
CA HIS A 110 -2.33 1.21 6.05
C HIS A 110 -2.92 1.17 4.63
N ARG A 111 -2.49 0.18 3.85
CA ARG A 111 -3.15 -0.21 2.59
C ARG A 111 -3.33 -1.71 2.57
N SER A 112 -4.57 -2.16 2.51
CA SER A 112 -4.90 -3.57 2.27
C SER A 112 -5.12 -3.77 0.77
N ASP A 113 -4.34 -4.66 0.18
CA ASP A 113 -4.39 -4.93 -1.25
C ASP A 113 -5.17 -6.22 -1.51
N TYR A 114 -6.04 -6.20 -2.52
CA TYR A 114 -6.99 -7.28 -2.81
C TYR A 114 -6.98 -7.68 -4.28
N MET A 115 -7.32 -8.93 -4.56
CA MET A 115 -7.68 -9.42 -5.89
C MET A 115 -9.02 -10.15 -5.84
N LEU A 116 -9.78 -10.06 -6.92
CA LEU A 116 -11.00 -10.84 -7.12
C LEU A 116 -10.63 -12.18 -7.74
N ASP A 117 -10.88 -13.27 -7.02
CA ASP A 117 -10.70 -14.61 -7.56
C ASP A 117 -11.84 -14.95 -8.54
N SER A 118 -11.50 -15.35 -9.76
CA SER A 118 -12.49 -15.58 -10.82
C SER A 118 -13.27 -16.88 -10.66
N GLU A 119 -12.71 -17.88 -9.99
CA GLU A 119 -13.35 -19.18 -9.82
C GLU A 119 -14.39 -19.15 -8.69
N THR A 120 -14.03 -18.52 -7.57
CA THR A 120 -14.87 -18.44 -6.36
C THR A 120 -15.68 -17.14 -6.27
N ASN A 121 -15.41 -16.15 -7.14
CA ASN A 121 -15.97 -14.80 -7.08
C ASN A 121 -15.79 -14.14 -5.68
N SER A 122 -14.66 -14.44 -5.02
CA SER A 122 -14.34 -13.95 -3.68
C SER A 122 -13.28 -12.86 -3.73
N LEU A 123 -13.46 -11.82 -2.91
CA LEU A 123 -12.41 -10.82 -2.68
C LEU A 123 -11.39 -11.39 -1.72
N LEU A 124 -10.16 -11.58 -2.18
CA LEU A 124 -9.07 -12.15 -1.38
C LEU A 124 -8.02 -11.08 -1.11
N GLN A 125 -7.60 -10.97 0.16
CA GLN A 125 -6.50 -10.10 0.56
C GLN A 125 -5.17 -10.72 0.09
N ILE A 126 -4.38 -9.94 -0.64
CA ILE A 126 -3.05 -10.31 -1.11
C ILE A 126 -2.00 -9.98 -0.05
N GLU A 127 -2.03 -8.75 0.45
CA GLU A 127 -1.11 -8.28 1.47
C GLU A 127 -1.70 -7.10 2.26
N LEU A 128 -1.09 -6.84 3.41
CA LEU A 128 -1.41 -5.68 4.25
C LEU A 128 -0.13 -4.85 4.46
N ASN A 129 -0.08 -3.70 3.81
CA ASN A 129 1.03 -2.77 3.89
C ASN A 129 0.89 -1.90 5.14
N THR A 130 1.75 -2.14 6.13
CA THR A 130 1.80 -1.39 7.39
C THR A 130 2.88 -0.31 7.42
N ILE A 131 3.74 -0.25 6.40
CA ILE A 131 4.83 0.71 6.26
C ILE A 131 4.91 1.24 4.83
N SER A 132 5.15 2.54 4.68
CA SER A 132 5.42 3.19 3.38
C SER A 132 4.38 2.85 2.29
N ALA A 133 3.09 2.91 2.63
CA ALA A 133 2.01 2.66 1.68
C ALA A 133 1.99 3.73 0.57
N SER A 134 2.51 3.36 -0.60
CA SER A 134 2.55 4.21 -1.81
C SER A 134 1.18 4.52 -2.40
N PHE A 135 1.16 5.56 -3.24
CA PHE A 135 0.03 6.01 -4.08
C PHE A 135 -1.23 6.62 -3.43
N PRO A 136 -1.26 7.11 -2.16
CA PRO A 136 -2.45 7.81 -1.68
C PRO A 136 -2.75 9.07 -2.51
N GLY A 137 -1.72 9.86 -2.87
CA GLY A 137 -1.88 11.03 -3.73
C GLY A 137 -2.15 10.67 -5.19
N LEU A 138 -1.34 9.77 -5.77
CA LEU A 138 -1.47 9.39 -7.18
C LEU A 138 -2.81 8.69 -7.47
N GLY A 139 -3.30 7.84 -6.55
CA GLY A 139 -4.58 7.15 -6.72
C GLY A 139 -5.77 8.10 -6.81
N SER A 140 -5.76 9.20 -6.03
CA SER A 140 -6.78 10.24 -6.14
C SER A 140 -6.75 10.96 -7.49
N LEU A 141 -5.56 11.25 -8.01
CA LEU A 141 -5.40 11.88 -9.33
C LEU A 141 -5.85 10.96 -10.47
N VAL A 142 -5.53 9.66 -10.41
CA VAL A 142 -6.02 8.68 -11.38
C VAL A 142 -7.54 8.56 -11.32
N SER A 143 -8.13 8.59 -10.11
CA SER A 143 -9.59 8.60 -9.95
C SER A 143 -10.23 9.84 -10.56
N GLU A 144 -9.55 10.99 -10.54
CA GLU A 144 -10.01 12.22 -11.20
C GLU A 144 -9.86 12.16 -12.72
N LEU A 145 -8.77 11.58 -13.22
CA LEU A 145 -8.54 11.36 -14.64
C LEU A 145 -9.63 10.50 -15.29
N HIS A 146 -10.17 9.50 -14.57
CA HIS A 146 -11.18 8.57 -15.08
C HIS A 146 -12.63 9.04 -14.93
N ARG A 147 -12.88 10.16 -14.24
CA ARG A 147 -14.21 10.77 -14.13
C ARG A 147 -14.55 11.58 -15.37
#